data_AF-A0A6J4GKH6-F1
#
_entry.id   AF-A0A6J4GKH6-F1
#
_cell.length_a   1.000
_cell.length_b   1.000
_cell.length_c   1.000
_cell.angle_alpha   90.00
_cell.angle_beta   90.00
_cell.angle_gamma   90.00
#
_symmetry.space_group_name_H-M   'P 1'
#
loop_
_entity.id
_entity.type
_entity.pdbx_description
1 polymer ?
#
loop_
_entity_poly.entity_id
_entity_poly.type
_entity_poly.pdbx_seq_one_letter_code
_entity_poly.pdbx_strand_id
1 'polypeptide(L)'
;MRKLVLVFMFFSAVGFAQQDAQYTQYMYNTININPAYAGSRGAMSIFGLYRTQWVGLDGAPETSSFSLNTPLNNSNLGLGVSLVNDKIGPTNENTFSADLSYTIPTSQTFKLSFGIKATANLFSLDVNKLNPEHQGDPQFQDLNSKFSPNIGAGVYYHSDKAYIGLSVPNFIETNRFDDNDTAIFKDKINYYLIAGYVFDVDPYIKFKPAVLTKMVEGSPLQVDLSANFMFNDKFVAGLAYRWSAALSAMVGFQVTDGLFIGYSYDRETTRLNNYNSGSHEIFLRFEFFNNYSRITSPRFF
;
A
#
# COMPACT_ATOMS: atom_id res chain seq x y z
N MET A 1 27.34 20.28 -27.18
CA MET A 1 26.95 20.67 -25.80
C MET A 1 25.60 21.39 -25.68
N ARG A 2 24.91 21.78 -26.76
CA ARG A 2 23.55 22.38 -26.68
C ARG A 2 22.37 21.38 -26.68
N LYS A 3 22.57 20.10 -27.01
CA LYS A 3 21.51 19.07 -27.04
C LYS A 3 21.27 18.37 -25.69
N LEU A 4 22.20 18.47 -24.73
CA LEU A 4 22.08 17.87 -23.39
C LEU A 4 21.31 18.76 -22.39
N VAL A 5 21.17 20.05 -22.69
CA VAL A 5 20.49 21.02 -21.81
C VAL A 5 18.96 20.93 -21.96
N LEU A 6 18.47 20.53 -23.13
CA LEU A 6 17.03 20.39 -23.39
C LEU A 6 16.42 19.13 -22.74
N VAL A 7 17.21 18.10 -22.47
CA VAL A 7 16.74 16.88 -21.77
C VAL A 7 16.60 17.13 -20.26
N PHE A 8 17.33 18.10 -19.70
CA PHE A 8 17.21 18.47 -18.28
C PHE A 8 16.09 19.47 -17.98
N MET A 9 15.50 20.10 -18.99
CA MET A 9 14.40 21.08 -18.82
C MET A 9 13.01 20.43 -18.69
N PHE A 10 12.89 19.12 -18.83
CA PHE A 10 11.61 18.40 -18.66
C PHE A 10 11.33 17.94 -17.21
N PHE A 11 12.19 18.26 -16.24
CA PHE A 11 12.05 17.80 -14.85
C PHE A 11 11.40 18.78 -13.87
N SER A 12 10.93 19.94 -14.33
CA SER A 12 10.34 20.96 -13.48
C SER A 12 8.86 21.18 -13.79
N ALA A 13 8.06 20.17 -13.48
CA ALA A 13 6.63 20.33 -13.20
C ALA A 13 6.34 19.58 -11.90
N VAL A 14 6.63 20.24 -10.77
CA VAL A 14 6.21 19.75 -9.44
C VAL A 14 4.72 20.05 -9.31
N GLY A 15 3.90 19.21 -9.93
CA GLY A 15 2.48 19.17 -9.67
C GLY A 15 2.24 18.37 -8.39
N PHE A 16 1.49 18.92 -7.44
CA PHE A 16 0.95 18.16 -6.32
C PHE A 16 -0.17 17.25 -6.86
N ALA A 17 0.21 16.11 -7.44
CA ALA A 17 -0.74 15.06 -7.79
C ALA A 17 -1.10 14.28 -6.53
N GLN A 18 -2.40 14.02 -6.34
CA GLN A 18 -2.91 13.20 -5.24
C GLN A 18 -2.34 11.79 -5.30
N GLN A 19 -2.08 11.24 -4.13
CA GLN A 19 -1.44 9.95 -3.98
C GLN A 19 -2.25 9.09 -3.02
N ASP A 20 -2.56 7.85 -3.43
CA ASP A 20 -3.14 6.86 -2.52
C ASP A 20 -2.31 6.74 -1.23
N ALA A 21 -2.99 6.37 -0.14
CA ALA A 21 -2.37 6.08 1.14
C ALA A 21 -1.06 5.29 0.99
N GLN A 22 0.00 5.82 1.59
CA GLN A 22 1.32 5.21 1.59
C GLN A 22 1.48 4.31 2.83
N TYR A 23 2.11 3.16 2.62
CA TYR A 23 2.43 2.22 3.70
C TYR A 23 3.94 2.01 3.75
N THR A 24 4.55 2.19 4.92
CA THR A 24 5.97 1.84 5.11
C THR A 24 6.14 0.35 5.11
N GLN A 25 5.21 -0.35 5.77
CA GLN A 25 5.24 -1.80 5.88
C GLN A 25 4.35 -2.49 4.84
N TYR A 26 4.39 -1.99 3.59
CA TYR A 26 3.63 -2.49 2.45
C TYR A 26 3.74 -4.00 2.22
N MET A 27 4.93 -4.57 2.45
CA MET A 27 5.22 -5.98 2.17
C MET A 27 4.51 -6.97 3.10
N TYR A 28 3.83 -6.50 4.15
CA TYR A 28 2.98 -7.34 5.00
C TYR A 28 1.49 -7.23 4.65
N ASN A 29 1.08 -6.24 3.85
CA ASN A 29 -0.30 -6.01 3.40
C ASN A 29 -0.40 -5.88 1.88
N THR A 30 0.23 -6.80 1.16
CA THR A 30 0.36 -6.76 -0.31
C THR A 30 -0.99 -6.76 -1.04
N ILE A 31 -2.08 -7.24 -0.42
CA ILE A 31 -3.42 -7.25 -1.03
C ILE A 31 -3.94 -5.85 -1.39
N ASN A 32 -3.55 -4.81 -0.66
CA ASN A 32 -3.93 -3.43 -0.99
C ASN A 32 -3.25 -2.95 -2.28
N ILE A 33 -2.10 -3.54 -2.63
CA ILE A 33 -1.28 -3.13 -3.77
C ILE A 33 -1.50 -4.05 -4.97
N ASN A 34 -1.69 -5.34 -4.75
CA ASN A 34 -1.81 -6.32 -5.82
C ASN A 34 -2.92 -7.36 -5.51
N PRO A 35 -4.05 -7.36 -6.24
CA PRO A 35 -5.14 -8.32 -6.02
C PRO A 35 -4.72 -9.78 -6.25
N ALA A 36 -3.69 -10.02 -7.07
CA ALA A 36 -3.19 -11.37 -7.34
C ALA A 36 -2.51 -12.01 -6.12
N TYR A 37 -2.26 -11.24 -5.05
CA TYR A 37 -1.72 -11.73 -3.80
C TYR A 37 -2.74 -12.51 -2.95
N ALA A 38 -4.05 -12.30 -3.17
CA ALA A 38 -5.08 -12.91 -2.34
C ALA A 38 -4.92 -14.44 -2.24
N GLY A 39 -4.89 -14.98 -1.02
CA GLY A 39 -4.73 -16.41 -0.76
C GLY A 39 -3.32 -16.99 -0.99
N SER A 40 -2.35 -16.18 -1.41
CA SER A 40 -0.99 -16.65 -1.72
C SER A 40 -0.23 -17.22 -0.51
N ARG A 41 -0.58 -16.77 0.71
CA ARG A 41 -0.01 -17.24 1.98
C ARG A 41 -0.41 -18.68 2.35
N GLY A 42 -1.45 -19.23 1.72
CA GLY A 42 -1.87 -20.61 1.96
C GLY A 42 -2.70 -20.82 3.23
N ALA A 43 -3.01 -19.76 3.97
CA ALA A 43 -3.89 -19.75 5.14
C ALA A 43 -4.80 -18.51 5.09
N MET A 44 -5.87 -18.51 5.88
CA MET A 44 -6.64 -17.29 6.10
C MET A 44 -5.81 -16.32 6.93
N SER A 45 -5.59 -15.12 6.39
CA SER A 45 -4.81 -14.04 6.99
C SER A 45 -5.71 -12.83 7.20
N ILE A 46 -5.73 -12.32 8.44
CA ILE A 46 -6.33 -11.05 8.82
C ILE A 46 -5.20 -10.06 9.10
N PHE A 47 -5.36 -8.83 8.67
CA PHE A 47 -4.38 -7.77 8.84
C PHE A 47 -5.10 -6.48 9.26
N GLY A 48 -4.57 -5.80 10.27
CA GLY A 48 -4.99 -4.48 10.70
C GLY A 48 -3.77 -3.56 10.76
N LEU A 49 -3.91 -2.34 10.27
CA LEU A 49 -2.85 -1.33 10.29
C LEU A 49 -3.44 0.04 10.62
N TYR A 50 -2.69 0.79 11.40
CA TYR A 50 -2.97 2.18 11.70
C TYR A 50 -1.70 2.99 11.53
N ARG A 51 -1.81 4.12 10.82
CA ARG A 51 -0.70 4.99 10.48
C ARG A 51 -1.10 6.44 10.73
N THR A 52 -0.22 7.17 11.41
CA THR A 52 -0.30 8.63 11.54
C THR A 52 0.92 9.24 10.87
N GLN A 53 0.68 10.15 9.93
CA GLN A 53 1.74 10.80 9.18
C GLN A 53 2.03 12.19 9.71
N TRP A 54 3.30 12.58 9.68
CA TRP A 54 3.74 13.93 10.01
C TRP A 54 3.19 14.46 11.35
N VAL A 55 3.37 13.69 12.41
CA VAL A 55 2.87 14.00 13.75
C VAL A 55 3.31 15.40 14.18
N GLY A 56 2.34 16.20 14.62
CA GLY A 56 2.54 17.61 14.98
C GLY A 56 2.03 18.60 13.92
N LEU A 57 1.72 18.15 12.70
CA LEU A 57 0.99 18.95 11.73
C LEU A 57 -0.52 18.77 11.89
N ASP A 58 -1.24 19.89 11.95
CA ASP A 58 -2.69 19.85 11.97
C ASP A 58 -3.25 19.41 10.61
N GLY A 59 -4.29 18.58 10.63
CA GLY A 59 -4.87 17.97 9.43
C GLY A 59 -3.96 16.96 8.72
N ALA A 60 -2.89 16.48 9.36
CA ALA A 60 -2.01 15.49 8.74
C ALA A 60 -2.72 14.15 8.45
N PRO A 61 -2.24 13.36 7.47
CA PRO A 61 -2.88 12.12 7.09
C PRO A 61 -2.94 11.07 8.21
N GLU A 62 -4.12 10.51 8.42
CA GLU A 62 -4.36 9.33 9.25
C GLU A 62 -4.98 8.23 8.41
N THR A 63 -4.32 7.06 8.37
CA THR A 63 -4.78 5.93 7.55
C THR A 63 -5.01 4.72 8.44
N SER A 64 -6.20 4.13 8.32
CA SER A 64 -6.52 2.82 8.90
C SER A 64 -6.76 1.82 7.79
N SER A 65 -6.22 0.62 7.91
CA SER A 65 -6.50 -0.46 6.96
C SER A 65 -6.84 -1.74 7.70
N PHE A 66 -7.88 -2.41 7.24
CA PHE A 66 -8.22 -3.77 7.61
C PHE A 66 -8.31 -4.62 6.35
N SER A 67 -7.69 -5.79 6.34
CA SER A 67 -7.83 -6.73 5.24
C SER A 67 -7.93 -8.16 5.74
N LEU A 68 -8.68 -8.97 4.99
CA LEU A 68 -8.82 -10.39 5.19
C LEU A 68 -8.63 -11.06 3.84
N ASN A 69 -7.78 -12.08 3.77
CA ASN A 69 -7.66 -12.89 2.56
C ASN A 69 -7.47 -14.36 2.90
N THR A 70 -7.93 -15.23 2.01
CA THR A 70 -7.90 -16.68 2.22
C THR A 70 -7.81 -17.41 0.88
N PRO A 71 -7.07 -18.52 0.80
CA PRO A 71 -7.24 -19.46 -0.29
C PRO A 71 -8.59 -20.19 -0.16
N LEU A 72 -9.20 -20.54 -1.29
CA LEU A 72 -10.38 -21.40 -1.36
C LEU A 72 -9.94 -22.87 -1.48
N ASN A 73 -10.38 -23.70 -0.53
CA ASN A 73 -10.04 -25.13 -0.48
C ASN A 73 -10.34 -25.86 -1.78
N ASN A 74 -9.44 -26.78 -2.16
CA ASN A 74 -9.56 -27.63 -3.36
C ASN A 74 -9.71 -26.86 -4.67
N SER A 75 -9.30 -25.59 -4.69
CA SER A 75 -9.29 -24.75 -5.88
C SER A 75 -7.98 -23.98 -5.97
N ASN A 76 -7.73 -23.41 -7.14
CA ASN A 76 -6.63 -22.47 -7.36
C ASN A 76 -7.04 -21.01 -7.09
N LEU A 77 -8.18 -20.79 -6.45
CA LEU A 77 -8.74 -19.47 -6.22
C LEU A 77 -8.33 -18.91 -4.85
N GLY A 78 -8.12 -17.60 -4.79
CA GLY A 78 -7.98 -16.83 -3.56
C GLY A 78 -9.02 -15.72 -3.49
N LEU A 79 -9.52 -15.45 -2.30
CA LEU A 79 -10.44 -14.36 -2.02
C LEU A 79 -9.80 -13.38 -1.07
N GLY A 80 -10.15 -12.11 -1.23
CA GLY A 80 -9.70 -11.04 -0.37
C GLY A 80 -10.75 -9.95 -0.23
N VAL A 81 -10.80 -9.33 0.94
CA VAL A 81 -11.57 -8.13 1.20
C VAL A 81 -10.70 -7.15 1.96
N SER A 82 -10.81 -5.86 1.65
CA SER A 82 -10.10 -4.82 2.36
C SER A 82 -10.97 -3.60 2.57
N LEU A 83 -10.80 -2.96 3.72
CA LEU A 83 -11.30 -1.65 4.05
C LEU A 83 -10.10 -0.74 4.32
N VAL A 84 -10.03 0.38 3.61
CA VAL A 84 -9.07 1.44 3.89
C VAL A 84 -9.86 2.69 4.21
N ASN A 85 -9.58 3.29 5.35
CA ASN A 85 -10.05 4.62 5.72
C ASN A 85 -8.85 5.55 5.69
N ASP A 86 -8.92 6.60 4.88
CA ASP A 86 -7.87 7.61 4.77
C ASP A 86 -8.46 8.99 5.02
N LYS A 87 -7.91 9.68 6.01
CA LYS A 87 -8.36 11.00 6.45
C LYS A 87 -7.23 12.00 6.28
N ILE A 88 -7.45 13.04 5.48
CA ILE A 88 -6.46 14.07 5.19
C ILE A 88 -7.13 15.44 5.37
N GLY A 89 -6.81 16.14 6.45
CA GLY A 89 -7.43 17.42 6.80
C GLY A 89 -8.97 17.33 6.81
N PRO A 90 -9.68 18.06 5.91
CA PRO A 90 -11.13 18.07 5.82
C PRO A 90 -11.72 16.88 5.05
N THR A 91 -10.91 16.06 4.37
CA THR A 91 -11.38 14.94 3.56
C THR A 91 -11.33 13.62 4.34
N ASN A 92 -12.27 12.74 4.02
CA ASN A 92 -12.32 11.38 4.52
C ASN A 92 -12.74 10.44 3.38
N GLU A 93 -11.92 9.45 3.08
CA GLU A 93 -12.17 8.47 2.04
C GLU A 93 -12.23 7.06 2.62
N ASN A 94 -13.33 6.36 2.35
CA ASN A 94 -13.51 4.96 2.71
C ASN A 94 -13.52 4.12 1.45
N THR A 95 -12.52 3.27 1.31
CA THR A 95 -12.33 2.36 0.19
C THR A 95 -12.64 0.95 0.64
N PHE A 96 -13.71 0.38 0.10
CA PHE A 96 -14.03 -1.04 0.23
C PHE A 96 -13.54 -1.76 -1.02
N SER A 97 -12.86 -2.89 -0.85
CA SER A 97 -12.41 -3.70 -1.99
C SER A 97 -12.71 -5.17 -1.80
N ALA A 98 -12.99 -5.83 -2.92
CA ALA A 98 -13.06 -7.27 -3.04
C ALA A 98 -12.07 -7.73 -4.11
N ASP A 99 -11.25 -8.71 -3.76
CA ASP A 99 -10.18 -9.25 -4.57
C ASP A 99 -10.47 -10.73 -4.88
N LEU A 100 -10.30 -11.12 -6.13
CA LEU A 100 -10.35 -12.51 -6.58
C LEU A 100 -9.05 -12.82 -7.31
N SER A 101 -8.36 -13.88 -6.90
CA SER A 101 -7.15 -14.36 -7.55
C SER A 101 -7.32 -15.78 -8.09
N TYR A 102 -6.61 -16.11 -9.17
CA TYR A 102 -6.47 -17.46 -9.70
C TYR A 102 -4.99 -17.79 -9.89
N THR A 103 -4.55 -18.89 -9.29
CA THR A 103 -3.14 -19.28 -9.19
C THR A 103 -2.82 -20.50 -10.06
N ILE A 104 -1.89 -20.34 -10.99
CA ILE A 104 -1.40 -21.42 -11.86
C ILE A 104 -0.03 -21.89 -11.33
N PRO A 105 0.11 -23.16 -10.92
CA PRO A 105 1.42 -23.72 -10.59
C PRO A 105 2.25 -23.85 -11.88
N THR A 106 3.29 -23.03 -12.01
CA THR A 106 4.20 -23.05 -13.18
C THR A 106 5.33 -24.07 -13.02
N SER A 107 5.69 -24.40 -11.77
CA SER A 107 6.66 -25.42 -11.42
C SER A 107 6.34 -26.02 -10.05
N GLN A 108 7.19 -26.91 -9.54
CA GLN A 108 7.03 -27.45 -8.18
C GLN A 108 7.14 -26.38 -7.08
N THR A 109 7.87 -25.30 -7.34
CA THR A 109 8.18 -24.25 -6.35
C THR A 109 7.59 -22.89 -6.70
N PHE A 110 7.31 -22.62 -7.99
CA PHE A 110 6.81 -21.33 -8.46
C PHE A 110 5.36 -21.38 -8.92
N LYS A 111 4.63 -20.33 -8.57
CA LYS A 111 3.23 -20.12 -8.88
C LYS A 111 3.05 -18.74 -9.52
N LEU A 112 2.19 -18.67 -10.52
CA LEU A 112 1.79 -17.45 -11.20
C LEU A 112 0.31 -17.19 -10.90
N SER A 113 0.02 -16.10 -10.21
CA SER A 113 -1.32 -15.68 -9.85
C SER A 113 -1.76 -14.48 -10.68
N PHE A 114 -3.01 -14.52 -11.12
CA PHE A 114 -3.70 -13.40 -11.74
C PHE A 114 -4.78 -12.94 -10.77
N GLY A 115 -4.99 -11.64 -10.64
CA GLY A 115 -5.96 -11.09 -9.72
C GLY A 115 -6.76 -9.97 -10.35
N ILE A 116 -8.03 -9.89 -9.95
CA ILE A 116 -8.93 -8.78 -10.24
C ILE A 116 -9.41 -8.17 -8.92
N LYS A 117 -9.62 -6.86 -8.94
CA LYS A 117 -10.10 -6.07 -7.81
C LYS A 117 -11.36 -5.33 -8.23
N ALA A 118 -12.36 -5.32 -7.36
CA ALA A 118 -13.48 -4.41 -7.45
C ALA A 118 -13.45 -3.50 -6.22
N THR A 119 -13.62 -2.20 -6.44
CA THR A 119 -13.46 -1.19 -5.41
C THR A 119 -14.68 -0.27 -5.37
N ALA A 120 -15.10 0.09 -4.16
CA ALA A 120 -16.13 1.06 -3.87
C ALA A 120 -15.50 2.16 -2.99
N ASN A 121 -15.28 3.34 -3.57
CA ASN A 121 -14.79 4.50 -2.86
C ASN A 121 -15.96 5.38 -2.42
N LEU A 122 -15.98 5.75 -1.15
CA LEU A 122 -16.91 6.70 -0.55
C LEU A 122 -16.12 7.89 -0.03
N PHE A 123 -16.29 9.03 -0.68
CA PHE A 123 -15.57 10.24 -0.34
C PHE A 123 -16.47 11.26 0.32
N SER A 124 -15.98 11.82 1.42
CA SER A 124 -16.63 12.90 2.13
C SER A 124 -15.68 14.07 2.31
N LEU A 125 -16.20 15.28 2.13
CA LEU A 125 -15.52 16.55 2.38
C LEU A 125 -16.34 17.33 3.40
N ASP A 126 -15.71 17.66 4.54
CA ASP A 126 -16.29 18.50 5.57
C ASP A 126 -15.84 19.95 5.36
N VAL A 127 -16.73 20.76 4.79
CA VAL A 127 -16.44 22.16 4.45
C VAL A 127 -16.34 23.03 5.71
N ASN A 128 -16.89 22.61 6.85
CA ASN A 128 -16.77 23.36 8.11
C ASN A 128 -15.35 23.38 8.66
N LYS A 129 -14.48 22.49 8.18
CA LYS A 129 -13.04 22.48 8.47
C LYS A 129 -12.22 23.27 7.46
N LEU A 130 -12.84 23.76 6.39
CA LEU A 130 -12.20 24.68 5.45
C LEU A 130 -12.30 26.11 6.00
N ASN A 131 -11.26 26.89 5.79
CA ASN A 131 -11.29 28.34 6.01
C ASN A 131 -11.24 29.06 4.65
N PRO A 132 -12.35 29.06 3.88
CA PRO A 132 -12.37 29.69 2.57
C PRO A 132 -12.23 31.21 2.69
N GLU A 133 -11.40 31.80 1.83
CA GLU A 133 -11.24 33.27 1.68
C GLU A 133 -12.58 33.96 1.34
N HIS A 134 -13.54 33.22 0.76
CA HIS A 134 -14.89 33.67 0.46
C HIS A 134 -15.93 32.76 1.14
N GLN A 135 -16.45 33.21 2.28
CA GLN A 135 -17.60 32.58 2.93
C GLN A 135 -18.85 32.76 2.03
N GLY A 136 -19.27 31.68 1.34
CA GLY A 136 -20.46 31.67 0.48
C GLY A 136 -20.22 31.32 -1.00
N ASP A 137 -19.02 30.90 -1.38
CA ASP A 137 -18.75 30.37 -2.72
C ASP A 137 -19.56 29.07 -2.98
N PRO A 138 -20.45 29.03 -3.99
CA PRO A 138 -21.26 27.86 -4.33
C PRO A 138 -20.45 26.59 -4.66
N GLN A 139 -19.15 26.73 -4.97
CA GLN A 139 -18.26 25.60 -5.26
C GLN A 139 -17.81 24.84 -3.99
N PHE A 140 -17.90 25.45 -2.81
CA PHE A 140 -17.57 24.82 -1.53
C PHE A 140 -18.85 24.38 -0.79
N GLN A 141 -19.43 23.26 -1.24
CA GLN A 141 -20.53 22.59 -0.56
C GLN A 141 -20.06 21.28 0.06
N ASP A 142 -20.65 20.91 1.21
CA ASP A 142 -20.40 19.60 1.83
C ASP A 142 -20.67 18.50 0.81
N LEU A 143 -19.63 17.72 0.50
CA LEU A 143 -19.79 16.50 -0.28
C LEU A 143 -19.92 15.35 0.70
N ASN A 144 -21.13 14.85 0.85
CA ASN A 144 -21.39 13.69 1.69
C ASN A 144 -21.42 12.43 0.83
N SER A 145 -20.44 11.54 1.05
CA SER A 145 -20.42 10.17 0.53
C SER A 145 -20.54 10.06 -1.00
N LYS A 146 -19.75 10.83 -1.75
CA LYS A 146 -19.65 10.65 -3.20
C LYS A 146 -19.09 9.25 -3.48
N PHE A 147 -19.95 8.40 -4.05
CA PHE A 147 -19.60 7.05 -4.44
C PHE A 147 -18.84 7.04 -5.77
N SER A 148 -17.77 6.28 -5.86
CA SER A 148 -17.00 6.08 -7.09
C SER A 148 -16.53 4.63 -7.18
N PRO A 149 -17.08 3.83 -8.10
CA PRO A 149 -16.63 2.46 -8.29
C PRO A 149 -15.29 2.44 -9.04
N ASN A 150 -14.50 1.40 -8.80
CA ASN A 150 -13.29 1.14 -9.54
C ASN A 150 -13.09 -0.35 -9.78
N ILE A 151 -12.24 -0.68 -10.74
CA ILE A 151 -11.77 -2.03 -10.98
C ILE A 151 -10.25 -2.01 -11.14
N GLY A 152 -9.61 -3.10 -10.76
CA GLY A 152 -8.17 -3.25 -10.85
C GLY A 152 -7.77 -4.65 -11.27
N ALA A 153 -6.51 -4.81 -11.63
CA ALA A 153 -5.93 -6.10 -11.94
C ALA A 153 -4.47 -6.18 -11.49
N GLY A 154 -3.99 -7.41 -11.35
CA GLY A 154 -2.60 -7.66 -11.01
C GLY A 154 -2.15 -9.03 -11.47
N VAL A 155 -0.83 -9.15 -11.58
CA VAL A 155 -0.11 -10.40 -11.80
C VAL A 155 0.90 -10.54 -10.67
N TYR A 156 1.06 -11.75 -10.15
CA TYR A 156 1.96 -12.04 -9.04
C TYR A 156 2.65 -13.38 -9.26
N TYR A 157 3.95 -13.34 -9.51
CA TYR A 157 4.77 -14.53 -9.67
C TYR A 157 5.58 -14.75 -8.41
N HIS A 158 5.39 -15.90 -7.75
CA HIS A 158 5.95 -16.12 -6.42
C HIS A 158 6.32 -17.58 -6.13
N SER A 159 7.24 -17.75 -5.18
CA SER A 159 7.60 -19.02 -4.56
C SER A 159 7.50 -18.90 -3.03
N ASP A 160 8.17 -19.78 -2.29
CA ASP A 160 8.33 -19.64 -0.83
C ASP A 160 9.40 -18.59 -0.45
N LYS A 161 10.29 -18.21 -1.38
CA LYS A 161 11.43 -17.33 -1.12
C LYS A 161 11.44 -16.05 -1.94
N ALA A 162 10.81 -16.04 -3.11
CA ALA A 162 10.88 -14.93 -4.05
C ALA A 162 9.50 -14.50 -4.50
N TYR A 163 9.33 -13.22 -4.79
CA TYR A 163 8.15 -12.71 -5.46
C TYR A 163 8.46 -11.53 -6.37
N ILE A 164 7.65 -11.40 -7.42
CA ILE A 164 7.55 -10.21 -8.26
C ILE A 164 6.08 -10.02 -8.63
N GLY A 165 5.60 -8.80 -8.59
CA GLY A 165 4.21 -8.47 -8.87
C GLY A 165 4.07 -7.16 -9.61
N LEU A 166 3.13 -7.11 -10.52
CA LEU A 166 2.77 -5.91 -11.26
C LEU A 166 1.26 -5.73 -11.17
N SER A 167 0.80 -4.54 -10.82
CA SER A 167 -0.62 -4.29 -10.60
C SER A 167 -1.04 -2.86 -10.90
N VAL A 168 -2.32 -2.73 -11.20
CA VAL A 168 -3.05 -1.48 -11.30
C VAL A 168 -4.33 -1.67 -10.47
N PRO A 169 -4.35 -1.22 -9.20
CA PRO A 169 -5.49 -1.44 -8.30
C PRO A 169 -6.77 -0.71 -8.73
N ASN A 170 -6.61 0.39 -9.46
CA ASN A 170 -7.69 1.28 -9.89
C ASN A 170 -7.43 1.74 -11.33
N PHE A 171 -8.26 1.30 -12.28
CA PHE A 171 -8.21 1.68 -13.70
C PHE A 171 -9.05 2.93 -14.03
N ILE A 172 -10.10 3.20 -13.24
CA ILE A 172 -11.04 4.28 -13.54
C ILE A 172 -10.55 5.57 -12.89
N GLU A 173 -10.23 6.57 -13.72
CA GLU A 173 -10.00 7.93 -13.23
C GLU A 173 -11.34 8.58 -12.91
N THR A 174 -11.48 9.10 -11.69
CA THR A 174 -12.69 9.82 -11.29
C THR A 174 -12.34 11.29 -11.11
N ASN A 175 -13.07 12.15 -11.82
CA ASN A 175 -13.06 13.58 -11.57
C ASN A 175 -14.04 13.87 -10.43
N ARG A 176 -13.54 14.42 -9.34
CA ARG A 176 -14.37 14.92 -8.25
C ARG A 176 -14.37 16.44 -8.44
N PHE A 177 -15.56 16.98 -8.76
CA PHE A 177 -15.91 18.32 -9.29
C PHE A 177 -16.05 18.37 -10.82
N ASP A 178 -17.27 18.72 -11.26
CA ASP A 178 -17.62 19.02 -12.65
C ASP A 178 -18.66 20.16 -12.62
N ASP A 179 -18.17 21.40 -12.61
CA ASP A 179 -18.86 22.54 -13.20
C ASP A 179 -17.81 23.59 -13.60
N ASN A 180 -17.67 23.82 -14.90
CA ASN A 180 -16.79 24.77 -15.58
C ASN A 180 -15.39 25.05 -14.96
N ASP A 181 -14.41 24.27 -15.43
CA ASP A 181 -13.02 24.66 -15.69
C ASP A 181 -11.95 24.57 -14.58
N THR A 182 -12.24 23.98 -13.40
CA THR A 182 -11.18 23.52 -12.49
C THR A 182 -11.57 22.25 -11.72
N ALA A 183 -11.01 21.10 -12.11
CA ALA A 183 -11.10 19.87 -11.32
C ALA A 183 -10.16 19.98 -10.10
N ILE A 184 -10.72 19.95 -8.88
CA ILE A 184 -9.96 20.09 -7.64
C ILE A 184 -9.37 18.74 -7.18
N PHE A 185 -10.00 17.62 -7.56
CA PHE A 185 -9.58 16.26 -7.17
C PHE A 185 -9.73 15.30 -8.36
N LYS A 186 -8.61 14.71 -8.81
CA LYS A 186 -8.59 13.72 -9.90
C LYS A 186 -7.87 12.47 -9.42
N ASP A 187 -8.61 11.38 -9.31
CA ASP A 187 -8.04 10.05 -9.09
C ASP A 187 -7.28 9.66 -10.36
N LYS A 188 -5.98 9.44 -10.25
CA LYS A 188 -5.13 9.00 -11.37
C LYS A 188 -4.85 7.50 -11.30
N ILE A 189 -4.54 6.92 -12.45
CA ILE A 189 -4.12 5.52 -12.51
C ILE A 189 -2.74 5.36 -11.85
N ASN A 190 -2.66 4.43 -10.90
CA ASN A 190 -1.42 4.10 -10.18
C ASN A 190 -0.90 2.73 -10.65
N TYR A 191 0.30 2.69 -11.20
CA TYR A 191 0.99 1.46 -11.56
C TYR A 191 1.95 1.07 -10.44
N TYR A 192 1.86 -0.19 -10.00
CA TYR A 192 2.70 -0.74 -8.96
C TYR A 192 3.55 -1.89 -9.50
N LEU A 193 4.83 -1.86 -9.14
CA LEU A 193 5.77 -2.97 -9.31
C LEU A 193 6.36 -3.30 -7.94
N ILE A 194 6.24 -4.55 -7.52
CA ILE A 194 6.83 -5.06 -6.27
C ILE A 194 7.76 -6.21 -6.58
N ALA A 195 8.85 -6.31 -5.83
CA ALA A 195 9.70 -7.50 -5.85
C ALA A 195 10.39 -7.70 -4.50
N GLY A 196 10.74 -8.94 -4.19
CA GLY A 196 11.49 -9.27 -2.98
C GLY A 196 12.02 -10.70 -3.01
N TYR A 197 13.05 -10.93 -2.21
CA TYR A 197 13.68 -12.24 -2.06
C TYR A 197 14.06 -12.48 -0.60
N VAL A 198 13.96 -13.72 -0.12
CA VAL A 198 14.38 -14.14 1.23
C VAL A 198 15.64 -14.99 1.11
N PHE A 199 16.76 -14.44 1.57
CA PHE A 199 18.02 -15.14 1.72
C PHE A 199 18.11 -15.78 3.11
N ASP A 200 18.39 -17.07 3.17
CA ASP A 200 18.81 -17.72 4.42
C ASP A 200 20.30 -17.47 4.58
N VAL A 201 20.68 -16.46 5.37
CA VAL A 201 22.09 -16.08 5.61
C VAL A 201 22.75 -17.09 6.55
N ASP A 202 21.99 -17.53 7.55
CA ASP A 202 22.34 -18.51 8.57
C ASP A 202 21.05 -19.25 8.96
N PRO A 203 21.10 -20.50 9.48
CA PRO A 203 19.93 -21.17 10.07
C PRO A 203 19.06 -20.30 11.00
N TYR A 204 19.64 -19.30 11.66
CA TYR A 204 18.94 -18.40 12.56
C TYR A 204 18.65 -17.01 11.99
N ILE A 205 19.18 -16.67 10.81
CA ILE A 205 19.11 -15.31 10.24
C ILE A 205 18.63 -15.35 8.79
N LYS A 206 17.50 -14.70 8.54
CA LYS A 206 16.94 -14.49 7.20
C LYS A 206 17.04 -13.02 6.82
N PHE A 207 17.45 -12.73 5.59
CA PHE A 207 17.52 -11.39 5.03
C PHE A 207 16.53 -11.23 3.88
N LYS A 208 15.68 -10.21 3.94
CA LYS A 208 14.69 -9.87 2.93
C LYS A 208 14.87 -8.44 2.42
N PRO A 209 15.58 -8.25 1.31
CA PRO A 209 15.44 -7.05 0.51
C PRO A 209 14.11 -7.08 -0.25
N ALA A 210 13.44 -5.93 -0.30
CA ALA A 210 12.26 -5.73 -1.11
C ALA A 210 12.23 -4.33 -1.72
N VAL A 211 11.57 -4.23 -2.87
CA VAL A 211 11.35 -2.99 -3.59
C VAL A 211 9.87 -2.82 -3.92
N LEU A 212 9.39 -1.59 -3.83
CA LEU A 212 8.09 -1.14 -4.33
C LEU A 212 8.33 0.08 -5.20
N THR A 213 7.88 0.03 -6.44
CA THR A 213 7.88 1.16 -7.36
C THR A 213 6.45 1.54 -7.65
N LYS A 214 6.13 2.82 -7.46
CA LYS A 214 4.84 3.42 -7.77
C LYS A 214 5.04 4.47 -8.86
N MET A 215 4.29 4.33 -9.94
CA MET A 215 4.33 5.24 -11.07
C MET A 215 2.92 5.79 -11.33
N VAL A 216 2.82 7.12 -11.43
CA VAL A 216 1.58 7.84 -11.68
C VAL A 216 1.86 8.89 -12.74
N GLU A 217 0.97 9.01 -13.73
CA GLU A 217 1.16 9.96 -14.81
C GLU A 217 1.19 11.41 -14.28
N GLY A 218 2.24 12.15 -14.59
CA GLY A 218 2.44 13.52 -14.14
C GLY A 218 2.88 13.68 -12.68
N SER A 219 3.34 12.60 -12.03
CA SER A 219 3.99 12.64 -10.72
C SER A 219 5.42 12.08 -10.81
N PRO A 220 6.37 12.56 -9.99
CA PRO A 220 7.69 11.93 -9.89
C PRO A 220 7.59 10.43 -9.55
N LEU A 221 8.50 9.64 -10.12
CA LEU A 221 8.61 8.21 -9.81
C LEU A 221 8.89 8.02 -8.32
N GLN A 222 8.18 7.09 -7.69
CA GLN A 222 8.40 6.74 -6.29
C GLN A 222 8.94 5.34 -6.16
N VAL A 223 10.04 5.21 -5.42
CA VAL A 223 10.72 3.93 -5.21
C VAL A 223 11.02 3.78 -3.71
N ASP A 224 10.45 2.73 -3.13
CA ASP A 224 10.71 2.29 -1.76
C ASP A 224 11.62 1.08 -1.81
N LEU A 225 12.76 1.19 -1.15
CA LEU A 225 13.71 0.09 -0.94
C LEU A 225 13.66 -0.27 0.54
N SER A 226 13.48 -1.55 0.86
CA SER A 226 13.50 -2.04 2.23
C SER A 226 14.45 -3.22 2.38
N ALA A 227 15.05 -3.31 3.56
CA ALA A 227 15.99 -4.35 3.96
C ALA A 227 15.59 -4.83 5.35
N ASN A 228 15.09 -6.06 5.44
CA ASN A 228 14.60 -6.64 6.68
C ASN A 228 15.43 -7.87 7.09
N PHE A 229 15.83 -7.95 8.35
CA PHE A 229 16.49 -9.10 8.94
C PHE A 229 15.54 -9.76 9.94
N MET A 230 15.33 -11.06 9.80
CA MET A 230 14.56 -11.88 10.73
C MET A 230 15.50 -12.82 11.48
N PHE A 231 15.40 -12.80 12.81
CA PHE A 231 16.21 -13.59 13.73
C PHE A 231 15.33 -14.64 14.41
N ASN A 232 15.76 -15.90 14.36
CA ASN A 232 15.12 -17.06 14.99
C ASN A 232 13.63 -17.20 14.63
N ASP A 233 13.23 -16.79 13.42
CA ASP A 233 11.83 -16.74 12.98
C ASP A 233 10.89 -15.98 13.91
N LYS A 234 11.43 -15.08 14.74
CA LYS A 234 10.68 -14.32 15.75
C LYS A 234 10.83 -12.83 15.62
N PHE A 235 12.05 -12.34 15.72
CA PHE A 235 12.32 -10.90 15.77
C PHE A 235 12.70 -10.39 14.39
N VAL A 236 12.06 -9.30 13.94
CA VAL A 236 12.38 -8.63 12.69
C VAL A 236 12.89 -7.23 13.00
N ALA A 237 14.00 -6.86 12.36
CA ALA A 237 14.48 -5.49 12.34
C ALA A 237 14.77 -5.11 10.89
N GLY A 238 14.38 -3.91 10.48
CA GLY A 238 14.57 -3.47 9.12
C GLY A 238 14.76 -1.97 8.99
N LEU A 239 15.29 -1.60 7.84
CA LEU A 239 15.39 -0.22 7.39
C LEU A 239 14.71 -0.11 6.02
N ALA A 240 14.10 1.03 5.75
CA ALA A 240 13.64 1.35 4.41
C ALA A 240 14.02 2.78 4.03
N TYR A 241 14.19 3.00 2.74
CA TYR A 241 14.44 4.30 2.14
C TYR A 241 13.43 4.50 1.01
N ARG A 242 12.56 5.49 1.20
CA ARG A 242 11.64 5.99 0.18
C ARG A 242 12.30 7.16 -0.52
N TRP A 243 12.60 6.97 -1.80
CA TRP A 243 13.33 7.95 -2.58
C TRP A 243 12.62 9.31 -2.55
N SER A 244 13.34 10.32 -2.07
CA SER A 244 12.89 11.72 -2.00
C SER A 244 11.69 11.94 -1.08
N ALA A 245 11.41 11.01 -0.16
CA ALA A 245 10.40 11.20 0.88
C ALA A 245 10.95 10.92 2.27
N ALA A 246 11.31 9.67 2.60
CA ALA A 246 11.56 9.28 3.99
C ALA A 246 12.64 8.20 4.16
N LEU A 247 13.24 8.18 5.36
CA LEU A 247 14.02 7.08 5.88
C LEU A 247 13.26 6.44 7.04
N SER A 248 13.12 5.12 7.00
CA SER A 248 12.27 4.38 7.92
C SER A 248 13.07 3.35 8.71
N ALA A 249 12.74 3.22 9.99
CA ALA A 249 13.16 2.10 10.82
C ALA A 249 11.93 1.25 11.17
N MET A 250 12.05 -0.06 11.10
CA MET A 250 10.96 -0.99 11.40
C MET A 250 11.42 -2.12 12.31
N VAL A 251 10.52 -2.54 13.18
CA VAL A 251 10.69 -3.69 14.06
C VAL A 251 9.41 -4.52 14.05
N GLY A 252 9.56 -5.83 14.17
CA GLY A 252 8.43 -6.74 14.23
C GLY A 252 8.71 -7.93 15.11
N PHE A 253 7.65 -8.54 15.62
CA PHE A 253 7.75 -9.70 16.50
C PHE A 253 6.66 -10.72 16.21
N GLN A 254 7.07 -11.97 15.98
CA GLN A 254 6.20 -13.13 15.88
C GLN A 254 5.88 -13.61 17.30
N VAL A 255 4.73 -13.17 17.82
CA VAL A 255 4.28 -13.44 19.20
C VAL A 255 3.90 -14.90 19.37
N THR A 256 3.16 -15.43 18.40
CA THR A 256 2.80 -16.85 18.25
C THR A 256 3.01 -17.23 16.79
N ASP A 257 2.91 -18.51 16.41
CA ASP A 257 3.02 -18.89 15.00
C ASP A 257 2.05 -18.12 14.10
N GLY A 258 0.90 -17.69 14.63
CA GLY A 258 -0.16 -17.01 13.87
C GLY A 258 -0.21 -15.50 14.05
N LEU A 259 0.37 -14.95 15.11
CA LEU A 259 0.30 -13.54 15.45
C LEU A 259 1.64 -12.84 15.20
N PHE A 260 1.65 -11.90 14.27
CA PHE A 260 2.80 -11.04 13.97
C PHE A 260 2.42 -9.58 14.17
N ILE A 261 3.22 -8.85 14.95
CA ILE A 261 3.02 -7.43 15.24
C ILE A 261 4.21 -6.67 14.70
N GLY A 262 3.97 -5.53 14.06
CA GLY A 262 5.02 -4.68 13.54
C GLY A 262 4.79 -3.21 13.87
N TYR A 263 5.90 -2.49 14.02
CA TYR A 263 5.91 -1.06 14.22
C TYR A 263 7.01 -0.46 13.34
N SER A 264 6.72 0.67 12.71
CA SER A 264 7.71 1.46 12.01
C SER A 264 7.60 2.94 12.32
N TYR A 265 8.74 3.61 12.22
CA TYR A 265 8.89 5.04 12.34
C TYR A 265 9.55 5.56 11.08
N ASP A 266 8.94 6.57 10.47
CA ASP A 266 9.49 7.25 9.29
C ASP A 266 9.93 8.64 9.66
N ARG A 267 11.17 8.95 9.28
CA ARG A 267 11.72 10.28 9.32
C ARG A 267 11.72 10.86 7.92
N GLU A 268 11.06 12.00 7.75
CA GLU A 268 11.06 12.72 6.49
C GLU A 268 12.49 13.17 6.11
N THR A 269 12.84 13.02 4.85
CA THR A 269 14.10 13.51 4.26
C THR A 269 13.91 14.83 3.51
N THR A 270 12.65 15.26 3.35
CA THR A 270 12.26 16.51 2.71
C THR A 270 12.30 17.68 3.70
N ARG A 271 12.08 18.91 3.20
CA ARG A 271 11.95 20.12 4.04
C ARG A 271 10.82 20.00 5.07
N LEU A 272 9.88 19.09 4.86
CA LEU A 272 8.78 18.82 5.79
C LEU A 272 9.27 18.34 7.15
N ASN A 273 10.45 17.71 7.23
CA ASN A 273 11.07 17.24 8.48
C ASN A 273 11.23 18.36 9.53
N ASN A 274 11.28 19.63 9.14
CA ASN A 274 11.42 20.74 10.09
C ASN A 274 10.11 21.13 10.78
N TYR A 275 8.98 20.56 10.33
CA TYR A 275 7.63 20.95 10.78
C TYR A 275 6.84 19.78 11.37
N ASN A 276 7.42 18.58 11.43
CA ASN A 276 6.78 17.40 11.99
C ASN A 276 7.77 16.52 12.77
N SER A 277 7.24 15.61 13.58
CA SER A 277 8.01 14.70 14.44
C SER A 277 8.19 13.29 13.85
N GLY A 278 7.90 13.11 12.56
CA GLY A 278 7.91 11.84 11.84
C GLY A 278 6.53 11.21 11.69
N SER A 279 6.50 10.01 11.11
CA SER A 279 5.29 9.22 10.91
C SER A 279 5.41 7.89 11.65
N HIS A 280 4.30 7.43 12.22
CA HIS A 280 4.24 6.20 13.02
C HIS A 280 3.26 5.23 12.35
N GLU A 281 3.64 3.96 12.28
CA GLU A 281 2.79 2.93 11.72
C GLU A 281 2.86 1.67 12.57
N ILE A 282 1.71 1.16 12.98
CA ILE A 282 1.56 -0.10 13.69
C ILE A 282 0.68 -1.03 12.88
N PHE A 283 1.02 -2.32 12.86
CA PHE A 283 0.13 -3.33 12.32
C PHE A 283 0.09 -4.58 13.19
N LEU A 284 -0.99 -5.32 13.00
CA LEU A 284 -1.20 -6.66 13.52
C LEU A 284 -1.63 -7.57 12.38
N ARG A 285 -0.98 -8.73 12.26
CA ARG A 285 -1.33 -9.79 11.33
C ARG A 285 -1.67 -11.05 12.12
N PHE A 286 -2.80 -11.67 11.82
CA PHE A 286 -3.24 -12.92 12.41
C PHE A 286 -3.54 -13.96 11.34
N GLU A 287 -2.98 -15.16 11.48
CA GLU A 287 -3.14 -16.28 10.55
C GLU A 287 -3.81 -17.48 11.20
N PHE A 288 -4.82 -18.04 10.53
CA PHE A 288 -5.48 -19.27 10.96
C PHE A 288 -4.90 -20.49 10.24
N PHE A 289 -4.04 -21.26 10.93
CA PHE A 289 -3.48 -22.51 10.44
C PHE A 289 -4.43 -23.70 10.64
N ASN A 290 -5.65 -23.62 10.14
CA ASN A 290 -6.61 -24.73 10.27
C ASN A 290 -6.56 -25.62 9.02
N ASN A 291 -6.22 -26.91 9.17
CA ASN A 291 -6.41 -28.05 8.24
C ASN A 291 -6.30 -27.84 6.72
N TYR A 292 -5.59 -26.82 6.23
CA TYR A 292 -5.02 -26.87 4.89
C TYR A 292 -3.96 -27.97 4.94
N SER A 293 -4.10 -29.01 4.10
CA SER A 293 -3.30 -30.24 4.10
C SER A 293 -1.79 -30.07 3.80
N ARG A 294 -1.27 -28.86 3.98
CA ARG A 294 0.14 -28.49 3.91
C ARG A 294 0.47 -27.67 5.14
N ILE A 295 1.44 -28.13 5.92
CA ILE A 295 2.12 -27.33 6.93
C ILE A 295 2.76 -26.16 6.18
N THR A 296 2.13 -24.99 6.20
CA THR A 296 2.72 -23.76 5.67
C THR A 296 3.50 -23.11 6.80
N SER A 297 4.83 -23.12 6.71
CA SER A 297 5.65 -22.33 7.62
C SER A 297 5.30 -20.84 7.48
N PRO A 298 5.36 -20.05 8.57
CA PRO A 298 5.16 -18.61 8.50
C PRO A 298 6.06 -18.00 7.44
N ARG A 299 5.47 -17.52 6.34
CA ARG A 299 6.24 -16.89 5.27
C ARG A 299 6.59 -15.46 5.67
N PHE A 300 7.84 -15.08 5.40
CA PHE A 300 8.36 -13.75 5.70
C PHE A 300 7.78 -12.64 4.78
N PHE A 301 7.02 -13.01 3.75
CA PHE A 301 6.18 -12.12 2.92
C PHE A 301 4.80 -12.75 2.79
#